data_AF-A0A151K3L3-F1
#
_entry.id   AF-A0A151K3L3-F1
#
_cell.length_a   1.000
_cell.length_b   1.000
_cell.length_c   1.000
_cell.angle_alpha   90.00
_cell.angle_beta   90.00
_cell.angle_gamma   90.00
#
_symmetry.space_group_name_H-M   'P 1'
#
loop_
_entity.id
_entity.type
_entity.pdbx_description
1 polymer ?
#
loop_
_entity_poly.entity_id
_entity_poly.type
_entity_poly.pdbx_seq_one_letter_code
_entity_poly.pdbx_strand_id
1 'polypeptide(L)'
;MLKVTNRRLQLLKIFQAPMDHKIRIAKHLVISYNMCCFKARESPLPQEIDKLINLGLRLGGFLSDAGWYSESEEVLLACKQLCMDHNQTPKEWSRTLDCCHK
;
A
#
# COMPACT_ATOMS: atom_id res chain seq x y z
N MET A 1 -15.89 -8.27 13.00
CA MET A 1 -16.02 -7.10 13.90
C MET A 1 -14.77 -6.26 13.74
N LEU A 2 -14.87 -5.08 13.11
CA LEU A 2 -13.73 -4.19 12.87
C LEU A 2 -13.22 -3.65 14.22
N LYS A 3 -12.15 -4.23 14.75
CA LYS A 3 -11.45 -3.67 15.91
C LYS A 3 -10.83 -2.34 15.48
N VAL A 4 -11.42 -1.23 15.91
CA VAL A 4 -10.74 0.07 15.85
C VAL A 4 -9.51 -0.03 16.74
N THR A 5 -8.34 -0.20 16.12
CA THR A 5 -7.07 -0.25 16.84
C THR A 5 -6.72 1.14 17.34
N ASN A 6 -6.02 1.22 18.48
CA ASN A 6 -5.56 2.49 19.07
C ASN A 6 -4.77 3.36 18.06
N ARG A 7 -4.13 2.72 17.06
CA ARG A 7 -3.45 3.38 15.95
C ARG A 7 -4.34 4.29 15.11
N ARG A 8 -5.58 3.89 14.80
CA ARG A 8 -6.49 4.72 14.00
C ARG A 8 -6.72 6.09 14.66
N LEU A 9 -6.95 6.10 15.97
CA LEU A 9 -7.16 7.34 16.73
C LEU A 9 -5.90 8.21 16.77
N GLN A 10 -4.71 7.60 16.90
CA GLN A 10 -3.44 8.33 16.85
C GLN A 10 -3.18 8.94 15.47
N LEU A 11 -3.40 8.16 14.41
CA LEU A 11 -3.25 8.62 13.02
C LEU A 11 -4.23 9.75 12.71
N LEU A 12 -5.50 9.62 13.13
CA LEU A 12 -6.49 10.68 12.98
C LEU A 12 -6.01 12.00 13.62
N LYS A 13 -5.47 11.95 14.84
CA LYS A 13 -4.92 13.15 15.51
C LYS A 13 -3.75 13.77 14.75
N ILE A 14 -2.81 12.96 14.28
CA ILE A 14 -1.61 13.44 13.56
C ILE A 14 -1.99 14.08 12.23
N PHE A 15 -2.92 13.46 11.50
CA PHE A 15 -3.34 13.92 10.18
C PHE A 15 -4.53 14.88 10.20
N GLN A 16 -5.05 15.24 11.39
CA GLN A 16 -6.23 16.09 11.53
C GLN A 16 -6.07 17.44 10.82
N ALA A 17 -5.01 18.19 11.15
CA ALA A 17 -4.77 19.49 10.54
C ALA A 17 -4.61 19.43 9.01
N PRO A 18 -3.80 18.50 8.43
CA PRO A 18 -3.77 18.33 6.98
C PRO A 18 -5.11 17.97 6.35
N MET A 19 -5.93 17.13 7.01
CA MET A 19 -7.27 16.76 6.53
C MET A 19 -8.23 17.96 6.57
N ASP A 20 -8.19 18.77 7.63
CA ASP A 20 -9.01 19.98 7.77
C ASP A 20 -8.67 21.02 6.68
N HIS A 21 -7.41 21.08 6.27
CA HIS A 21 -6.95 21.87 5.12
C HIS A 21 -7.20 21.21 3.76
N LYS A 22 -7.97 20.11 3.72
CA LYS A 22 -8.32 19.35 2.50
C LYS A 22 -7.11 18.81 1.72
N ILE A 23 -5.97 18.65 2.38
CA ILE A 23 -4.79 18.04 1.75
C ILE A 23 -5.08 16.56 1.51
N ARG A 24 -5.08 16.16 0.24
CA ARG A 24 -5.44 14.80 -0.19
C ARG A 24 -4.25 13.85 -0.08
N ILE A 25 -3.62 13.77 1.11
CA ILE A 25 -2.38 13.02 1.35
C ILE A 25 -2.50 11.57 0.85
N ALA A 26 -3.61 10.88 1.18
CA ALA A 26 -3.85 9.52 0.75
C ALA A 26 -3.77 9.38 -0.78
N LYS A 27 -4.38 10.30 -1.54
CA LYS A 27 -4.31 10.29 -3.00
C LYS A 27 -2.92 10.53 -3.54
N HIS A 28 -2.15 11.45 -2.94
CA HIS A 28 -0.77 11.68 -3.34
C HIS A 28 0.08 10.42 -3.13
N LEU A 29 -0.09 9.74 -1.99
CA LEU A 29 0.62 8.50 -1.70
C LEU A 29 0.29 7.39 -2.71
N VAL A 30 -0.98 7.23 -3.06
CA VAL A 30 -1.45 6.27 -4.07
C VAL A 30 -0.84 6.57 -5.44
N ILE A 31 -0.93 7.82 -5.91
CA ILE A 31 -0.38 8.24 -7.20
C ILE A 31 1.13 7.98 -7.26
N SER A 32 1.86 8.37 -6.20
CA SER A 32 3.30 8.12 -6.11
C SER A 32 3.64 6.63 -6.14
N TYR A 33 2.89 5.79 -5.43
CA TYR A 33 3.10 4.35 -5.43
C TYR A 33 2.86 3.72 -6.81
N ASN A 34 1.77 4.11 -7.47
CA ASN A 34 1.44 3.62 -8.82
C ASN A 34 2.50 4.02 -9.85
N MET A 35 3.07 5.25 -9.76
CA MET A 35 4.19 5.65 -10.61
C MET A 35 5.44 4.79 -10.39
N CYS A 36 5.74 4.41 -9.14
CA CYS A 36 6.83 3.48 -8.86
C CYS A 36 6.56 2.10 -9.45
N CYS A 37 5.33 1.59 -9.35
CA CYS A 37 4.94 0.30 -9.93
C CYS A 37 5.06 0.31 -11.45
N PHE A 38 4.65 1.39 -12.10
CA PHE A 38 4.79 1.55 -13.55
C PHE A 38 6.27 1.48 -13.98
N LYS A 39 7.15 2.24 -13.33
CA LYS A 39 8.60 2.23 -13.63
C LYS A 39 9.24 0.87 -13.41
N ALA A 40 8.86 0.17 -12.34
CA ALA A 40 9.40 -1.15 -12.03
C ALA A 40 9.03 -2.21 -13.10
N ARG A 41 7.88 -2.06 -13.77
CA ARG A 41 7.49 -2.93 -14.88
C ARG A 41 8.31 -2.68 -16.16
N GLU A 42 8.70 -1.44 -16.43
CA GLU A 42 9.49 -1.09 -17.62
C GLU A 42 10.96 -1.53 -17.50
N SER A 43 11.52 -1.50 -16.29
CA SER A 43 12.92 -1.87 -16.04
C SER A 43 13.04 -2.72 -14.75
N PRO A 44 12.73 -4.03 -14.83
CA PRO A 44 12.62 -4.85 -13.64
C PRO A 44 13.99 -5.20 -13.06
N LEU A 45 14.34 -4.56 -11.94
CA LEU A 45 15.43 -4.95 -11.06
C LEU A 45 14.86 -5.77 -9.88
N PRO A 46 15.21 -7.06 -9.72
CA PRO A 46 14.57 -7.93 -8.72
C PRO A 46 14.59 -7.36 -7.28
N GLN A 47 15.70 -6.71 -6.89
CA GLN A 47 15.82 -6.09 -5.57
C GLN A 47 14.91 -4.87 -5.38
N GLU A 48 14.59 -4.15 -6.45
CA GLU A 48 13.72 -2.97 -6.39
C GLU A 48 12.25 -3.39 -6.31
N ILE A 49 11.88 -4.44 -7.05
CA ILE A 49 10.55 -5.07 -6.97
C ILE A 49 10.26 -5.52 -5.55
N ASP A 50 11.20 -6.23 -4.92
CA ASP A 50 11.06 -6.68 -3.53
C ASP A 50 10.83 -5.53 -2.54
N LYS A 51 11.57 -4.43 -2.70
CA LYS A 51 11.38 -3.22 -1.89
C LYS A 51 10.01 -2.59 -2.13
N LEU A 52 9.56 -2.60 -3.38
CA LEU A 52 8.29 -2.00 -3.79
C LEU A 52 7.08 -2.81 -3.33
N ILE A 53 7.17 -4.14 -3.31
CA ILE A 53 6.16 -5.02 -2.69
C ILE A 53 6.05 -4.75 -1.20
N ASN A 54 7.18 -4.73 -0.49
CA ASN A 54 7.20 -4.44 0.94
C ASN A 54 6.65 -3.04 1.25
N LEU A 55 6.95 -2.05 0.40
CA LEU A 55 6.37 -0.71 0.50
C LEU A 55 4.85 -0.75 0.32
N GLY A 56 4.34 -1.43 -0.72
CA GLY A 56 2.90 -1.55 -0.98
C GLY A 56 2.14 -2.16 0.19
N LEU A 57 2.63 -3.27 0.75
CA LEU A 57 2.04 -3.93 1.92
C LEU A 57 2.02 -3.04 3.18
N ARG A 58 3.06 -2.24 3.39
CA ARG A 58 3.14 -1.29 4.52
C ARG A 58 2.24 -0.09 4.29
N LEU A 59 2.23 0.46 3.08
CA LEU A 59 1.43 1.62 2.72
C LEU A 59 -0.07 1.31 2.72
N GLY A 60 -0.50 0.21 2.11
CA GLY A 60 -1.89 -0.24 2.17
C GLY A 60 -2.35 -0.44 3.61
N GLY A 61 -1.57 -1.14 4.43
CA GLY A 61 -1.87 -1.28 5.85
C GLY A 61 -1.96 0.05 6.61
N PHE A 62 -1.07 1.00 6.33
CA PHE A 62 -1.13 2.35 6.89
C PHE A 62 -2.41 3.10 6.48
N LEU A 63 -2.78 3.04 5.20
CA LEU A 63 -4.00 3.68 4.68
C LEU A 63 -5.26 3.06 5.29
N SER A 64 -5.28 1.73 5.44
CA SER A 64 -6.36 0.99 6.14
C SER A 64 -6.46 1.39 7.62
N ASP A 65 -5.32 1.41 8.34
CA ASP A 65 -5.25 1.86 9.74
C ASP A 65 -5.72 3.32 9.90
N ALA A 66 -5.44 4.19 8.91
CA ALA A 66 -5.90 5.58 8.86
C ALA A 66 -7.38 5.74 8.44
N GLY A 67 -8.03 4.68 7.95
CA GLY A 67 -9.40 4.71 7.47
C GLY A 67 -9.60 5.16 6.02
N TRP A 68 -8.52 5.31 5.25
CA TRP A 68 -8.55 5.58 3.82
C TRP A 68 -8.64 4.26 3.03
N TYR A 69 -9.79 3.61 3.15
CA TYR A 69 -9.97 2.24 2.64
C TYR A 69 -9.90 2.14 1.12
N SER A 70 -10.45 3.12 0.39
CA SER A 70 -10.40 3.12 -1.08
C SER A 70 -8.97 3.25 -1.57
N GLU A 71 -8.19 4.15 -0.98
CA GLU A 71 -6.77 4.32 -1.29
C GLU A 71 -5.94 3.10 -0.87
N SER A 72 -6.27 2.48 0.26
CA SER A 72 -5.65 1.23 0.70
C SER A 72 -5.88 0.10 -0.31
N GLU A 73 -7.12 -0.10 -0.73
CA GLU A 73 -7.49 -1.12 -1.72
C GLU A 73 -6.72 -0.92 -3.03
N GLU A 74 -6.66 0.32 -3.54
CA GLU A 74 -5.94 0.63 -4.78
C GLU A 74 -4.45 0.25 -4.69
N VAL A 75 -3.77 0.63 -3.60
CA VAL A 75 -2.36 0.28 -3.37
C VAL A 75 -2.17 -1.23 -3.27
N LEU A 76 -3.04 -1.93 -2.55
CA LEU A 76 -2.94 -3.38 -2.37
C LEU A 76 -3.21 -4.15 -3.67
N LEU A 77 -4.13 -3.67 -4.51
CA LEU A 77 -4.37 -4.24 -5.84
C LEU A 77 -3.17 -4.03 -6.77
N ALA A 78 -2.58 -2.84 -6.80
CA ALA A 78 -1.36 -2.57 -7.56
C ALA A 78 -0.18 -3.43 -7.08
N CYS A 79 -0.01 -3.56 -5.76
CA CYS A 79 1.01 -4.40 -5.13
C CYS A 79 0.81 -5.88 -5.48
N LYS A 80 -0.44 -6.36 -5.45
CA LYS A 80 -0.80 -7.73 -5.85
C LYS A 80 -0.40 -7.99 -7.30
N GLN A 81 -0.73 -7.08 -8.22
CA GLN A 81 -0.35 -7.24 -9.62
C GLN A 81 1.17 -7.30 -9.77
N LEU A 82 1.90 -6.43 -9.06
CA LEU A 82 3.38 -6.44 -9.08
C LEU A 82 3.97 -7.76 -8.53
N CYS A 83 3.34 -8.38 -7.54
CA CYS A 83 3.72 -9.73 -7.09
C CYS A 83 3.47 -10.76 -8.19
N MET A 84 2.29 -10.76 -8.80
CA MET A 84 1.93 -11.72 -9.85
C MET A 84 2.83 -11.61 -11.08
N ASP A 85 3.20 -10.40 -11.47
CA ASP A 85 4.11 -10.14 -12.60
C ASP A 85 5.54 -10.69 -12.34
N HIS A 86 5.91 -10.90 -11.08
CA HIS A 86 7.27 -11.29 -10.66
C HIS A 86 7.36 -12.58 -9.82
N ASN A 87 6.25 -13.32 -9.65
CA ASN A 87 6.21 -14.55 -8.88
C ASN A 87 6.93 -15.70 -9.62
N GLN A 88 8.22 -15.89 -9.33
CA GLN A 88 9.05 -16.97 -9.88
C GLN A 88 9.20 -18.15 -8.91
N THR A 89 8.89 -17.97 -7.62
CA THR A 89 9.12 -18.97 -6.57
C THR A 89 8.01 -19.00 -5.51
N PRO A 90 7.68 -20.17 -4.91
CA PRO A 90 6.59 -20.33 -3.92
C PRO A 90 6.60 -19.35 -2.74
N LYS A 91 7.77 -18.83 -2.36
CA LYS A 91 7.93 -17.84 -1.29
C LYS A 91 7.33 -16.46 -1.67
N GLU A 92 7.35 -16.12 -2.96
CA GLU A 92 6.78 -14.88 -3.50
C GLU A 92 5.25 -14.98 -3.60
N TRP A 93 4.71 -16.18 -3.88
CA TRP A 93 3.27 -16.45 -3.83
C TRP A 93 2.68 -16.22 -2.43
N SER A 94 3.44 -16.55 -1.36
CA SER A 94 3.00 -16.29 0.01
C SER A 94 2.83 -14.79 0.32
N ARG A 95 3.61 -13.91 -0.30
CA ARG A 95 3.44 -12.43 -0.15
C ARG A 95 2.19 -11.93 -0.86
N THR A 96 1.74 -12.64 -1.89
CA THR A 96 0.48 -12.32 -2.59
C THR A 96 -0.71 -12.52 -1.64
N LEU A 97 -0.64 -13.50 -0.73
CA LEU A 97 -1.66 -13.73 0.30
C LEU A 97 -1.69 -12.63 1.35
N ASP A 98 -0.54 -12.04 1.71
CA ASP A 98 -0.47 -10.89 2.63
C ASP A 98 -1.20 -9.66 2.07
N CYS A 99 -1.22 -9.48 0.74
CA CYS A 99 -2.02 -8.43 0.10
C CYS A 99 -3.53 -8.63 0.27
N CYS A 100 -3.99 -9.89 0.40
CA CYS A 100 -5.41 -10.23 0.49
C CYS A 100 -5.94 -10.28 1.94
N HIS A 101 -5.05 -10.23 2.94
CA HIS A 101 -5.41 -10.39 4.36
C HIS A 101 -5.41 -9.09 5.17
N LYS A 102 -5.08 -7.95 4.55
CA LYS A 102 -4.99 -6.63 5.22
C LYS A 102 -6.26 -5.79 5.12
#